data_AF-A0A952HRW1-F1
#
_entry.id   AF-A0A952HRW1-F1
#
_cell.length_a   1.000
_cell.length_b   1.000
_cell.length_c   1.000
_cell.angle_alpha   90.00
_cell.angle_beta   90.00
_cell.angle_gamma   90.00
#
_symmetry.space_group_name_H-M   'P 1'
#
loop_
_entity.id
_entity.type
_entity.pdbx_description
1 polymer ?
#
loop_
_entity_poly.entity_id
_entity_poly.type
_entity_poly.pdbx_seq_one_letter_code
_entity_poly.pdbx_strand_id
1 'polypeptide(L)' 'MRSRKSYYPIDITPTVKMRDNDWWIAKDIQSEIIKRKNKYVSLVYIGRIANKYNLSKKTSFGFKLYHKKLVDLIVNEL' A
#
# COMPACT_ATOMS: atom_id res chain seq x y z
N MET A 1 -19.10 -50.91 10.71
CA MET A 1 -17.81 -50.88 9.99
C MET A 1 -17.66 -49.53 9.28
N ARG A 2 -16.56 -48.84 9.60
CA ARG A 2 -15.96 -47.59 9.05
C ARG A 2 -16.77 -46.72 8.07
N SER A 3 -17.15 -45.54 8.57
CA SER A 3 -17.46 -44.34 7.79
C SER A 3 -16.34 -44.05 6.77
N ARG A 4 -16.65 -44.11 5.47
CA ARG A 4 -15.79 -43.58 4.42
C ARG A 4 -15.93 -42.06 4.45
N LYS A 5 -15.10 -41.41 5.28
CA LYS A 5 -14.81 -39.99 5.16
C LYS A 5 -14.09 -39.80 3.82
N SER A 6 -14.84 -39.43 2.78
CA SER A 6 -14.23 -39.00 1.53
C SER A 6 -13.38 -37.78 1.83
N TYR A 7 -12.08 -38.01 1.72
CA TYR A 7 -11.00 -37.04 1.79
C TYR A 7 -11.28 -35.94 0.77
N TYR A 8 -11.66 -34.76 1.24
CA TYR A 8 -11.58 -33.56 0.40
C TYR A 8 -10.09 -33.32 0.15
N PRO A 9 -9.60 -33.35 -1.10
CA PRO A 9 -8.33 -32.72 -1.38
C PRO A 9 -8.57 -31.22 -1.21
N ILE A 10 -8.07 -30.68 -0.11
CA ILE A 10 -7.92 -29.24 0.05
C ILE A 10 -6.85 -28.89 -0.98
N ASP A 11 -7.27 -28.40 -2.14
CA ASP A 11 -6.38 -27.75 -3.08
C ASP A 11 -5.66 -26.64 -2.31
N ILE A 12 -4.35 -26.85 -2.11
CA ILE A 12 -3.44 -25.89 -1.49
C ILE A 12 -3.53 -24.64 -2.35
N THR A 13 -4.14 -23.60 -1.79
CA THR A 13 -4.28 -22.30 -2.40
C THR A 13 -2.96 -21.87 -3.04
N PRO A 14 -2.92 -21.51 -4.35
CA PRO A 14 -1.85 -20.68 -4.83
C PRO A 14 -2.08 -19.33 -4.15
N THR A 15 -1.43 -19.14 -3.00
CA THR A 15 -1.30 -17.83 -2.39
C THR A 15 -0.31 -17.08 -3.28
N VAL A 16 -0.77 -16.66 -4.46
CA VAL A 16 -0.16 -15.56 -5.17
C VAL A 16 -0.40 -14.37 -4.23
N LYS A 17 0.52 -14.16 -3.29
CA LYS A 17 0.64 -12.91 -2.55
C LYS A 17 0.93 -11.85 -3.60
N MET A 18 -0.11 -11.33 -4.22
CA MET A 18 0.01 -10.23 -5.16
C MET A 18 0.68 -9.09 -4.39
N ARG A 19 1.80 -8.64 -4.94
CA ARG A 19 2.65 -7.53 -4.47
C ARG A 19 1.93 -6.17 -4.60
N ASP A 20 0.64 -6.11 -4.30
CA ASP A 20 -0.20 -4.90 -4.37
C ASP A 20 -0.36 -4.24 -3.00
N ASN A 21 0.47 -4.62 -2.02
CA ASN A 21 0.47 -4.00 -0.69
C ASN A 21 1.28 -2.69 -0.65
N ASP A 22 2.08 -2.36 -1.65
CA ASP A 22 3.04 -1.26 -1.57
C ASP A 22 2.49 0.11 -1.98
N TRP A 23 1.22 0.16 -2.39
CA TRP A 23 0.56 1.35 -2.89
C TRP A 23 -0.60 1.78 -1.98
N TRP A 24 -0.58 3.02 -1.56
CA TRP A 24 -1.51 3.62 -0.60
C TRP A 24 -2.16 4.88 -1.15
N ILE A 25 -3.28 5.28 -0.56
CA ILE A 25 -3.90 6.56 -0.88
C ILE A 25 -3.11 7.66 -0.15
N ALA A 26 -3.15 8.90 -0.68
CA ALA A 26 -2.43 10.03 -0.08
C ALA A 26 -2.76 10.23 1.41
N LYS A 27 -4.00 9.93 1.82
CA LYS A 27 -4.46 10.04 3.22
C LYS A 27 -3.78 9.02 4.13
N ASP A 28 -3.52 7.81 3.65
CA ASP A 28 -2.82 6.78 4.42
C ASP A 28 -1.34 7.14 4.60
N ILE A 29 -0.70 7.63 3.53
CA ILE A 29 0.66 8.17 3.58
C ILE A 29 0.76 9.31 4.59
N GLN A 30 -0.19 10.26 4.53
CA GLN A 30 -0.26 11.38 5.47
C GLN A 30 -0.39 10.90 6.92
N SER A 31 -1.28 9.94 7.16
CA SER A 31 -1.51 9.39 8.50
C SER A 31 -0.26 8.69 9.05
N GLU A 32 0.47 7.98 8.19
CA GLU A 32 1.72 7.32 8.57
C GLU A 32 2.84 8.33 8.90
N ILE A 33 2.96 9.42 8.12
CA ILE A 33 3.93 10.49 8.41
C ILE A 33 3.61 11.17 9.75
N ILE A 34 2.33 11.45 10.02
CA ILE A 34 1.89 12.03 11.30
C ILE A 34 2.25 11.10 12.45
N LYS A 35 2.00 9.78 12.33
CA LYS A 35 2.37 8.82 13.38
C LYS A 35 3.87 8.80 13.67
N ARG A 36 4.72 8.95 12.65
CA ARG A 36 6.19 8.83 12.80
C ARG A 36 6.87 10.12 13.24
N LYS A 37 6.43 11.29 12.74
CA LYS A 37 7.10 12.58 12.96
C LYS A 37 6.25 13.57 13.75
N ASN A 38 4.99 13.24 14.06
CA ASN A 38 3.99 14.14 14.66
C ASN A 38 3.87 15.48 13.89
N LYS A 39 4.16 15.46 12.59
CA LYS A 39 4.09 16.63 11.70
C LYS A 39 2.98 16.42 10.68
N TYR A 40 2.15 17.44 10.53
CA TYR A 40 1.17 17.48 9.46
C TYR A 40 1.84 17.80 8.12
N VAL A 41 1.55 17.00 7.09
CA VAL A 41 2.02 17.23 5.73
C VAL A 41 0.82 17.36 4.81
N SER A 42 0.82 18.38 3.95
CA SER A 42 -0.29 18.60 3.03
C SER A 42 -0.34 17.53 1.93
N LEU A 43 -1.54 17.13 1.52
CA LEU A 43 -1.73 16.16 0.41
C LEU A 43 -1.13 16.66 -0.91
N VAL A 44 -1.11 17.99 -1.12
CA VAL A 44 -0.47 18.62 -2.28
C VAL A 44 1.04 18.40 -2.27
N TYR A 45 1.67 18.54 -1.11
CA TYR A 45 3.11 18.28 -0.96
C TYR A 45 3.43 16.80 -1.22
N ILE A 46 2.64 15.88 -0.66
CA ILE A 46 2.76 14.43 -0.92
C ILE A 46 2.67 14.15 -2.44
N GLY A 47 1.72 14.77 -3.13
CA GLY A 47 1.57 14.66 -4.58
C GLY A 47 2.77 15.19 -5.37
N ARG A 48 3.34 16.34 -4.96
CA ARG A 48 4.54 16.92 -5.60
C ARG A 48 5.76 16.01 -5.44
N ILE A 49 6.00 15.52 -4.23
CA ILE A 49 7.11 14.59 -3.95
C ILE A 49 6.93 13.28 -4.73
N ALA A 50 5.71 12.77 -4.79
CA ALA A 50 5.43 11.54 -5.54
C ALA A 50 5.72 11.67 -7.03
N ASN A 51 5.35 12.80 -7.64
CA ASN A 51 5.67 13.07 -9.03
C ASN A 51 7.18 13.27 -9.24
N LYS A 52 7.88 13.93 -8.31
CA LYS A 52 9.34 14.12 -8.38
C LYS A 52 10.09 12.79 -8.43
N TYR A 53 9.64 11.80 -7.67
CA TYR A 53 10.29 10.48 -7.57
C TYR A 53 9.62 9.39 -8.44
N ASN A 54 8.64 9.73 -9.29
CA ASN A 54 7.84 8.78 -10.07
C ASN A 54 7.20 7.66 -9.20
N LEU A 55 6.81 7.99 -7.97
CA LEU A 55 6.19 7.08 -6.99
C LEU A 55 4.67 7.27 -6.92
N SER A 56 4.04 7.67 -8.03
CA SER A 56 2.59 7.78 -8.17
C SER A 56 2.09 6.88 -9.31
N LYS A 57 0.94 6.23 -9.08
CA LYS A 57 0.26 5.40 -10.09
C LYS A 57 -1.19 5.83 -10.18
N LYS A 58 -1.71 6.01 -11.40
CA LYS A 58 -3.14 6.23 -11.62
C LYS A 58 -3.84 4.89 -11.79
N THR A 59 -4.93 4.67 -11.08
CA THR A 59 -5.79 3.50 -11.27
C THR A 59 -6.76 3.75 -12.43
N SER A 60 -7.27 2.66 -13.01
CA SER A 60 -8.30 2.72 -14.06
C SER A 60 -9.57 3.44 -13.60
N PHE A 61 -9.80 3.50 -12.28
CA PHE A 61 -10.91 4.19 -11.63
C PHE A 61 -10.66 5.70 -11.39
N GLY A 62 -9.52 6.24 -11.82
CA GLY A 62 -9.22 7.67 -11.73
C GLY A 62 -8.53 8.11 -10.44
N PHE A 63 -8.32 7.23 -9.47
CA PHE A 63 -7.60 7.53 -8.22
C PHE A 63 -6.09 7.49 -8.41
N LYS A 64 -5.38 8.31 -7.64
CA LYS A 64 -3.91 8.25 -7.53
C LYS A 64 -3.51 7.45 -6.31
N LEU A 65 -2.67 6.45 -6.52
CA LEU A 65 -1.99 5.70 -5.50
C LEU A 65 -0.54 6.14 -5.40
N TYR A 66 0.03 5.99 -4.22
CA TYR A 66 1.33 6.47 -3.82
C TYR A 66 2.12 5.33 -3.19
N HIS A 67 3.39 5.17 -3.57
CA HIS A 67 4.20 4.08 -3.06
C HIS A 67 4.60 4.33 -1.59
N LYS A 68 4.62 3.29 -0.74
CA LYS A 68 5.00 3.39 0.69
C LYS A 68 6.36 4.04 0.95
N LYS A 69 7.36 3.77 0.10
CA LYS A 69 8.69 4.41 0.13
C LYS A 69 8.64 5.94 0.21
N LEU A 70 7.55 6.54 -0.25
CA LEU A 70 7.32 7.98 -0.15
C LEU A 70 7.23 8.48 1.30
N VAL A 71 6.75 7.65 2.24
CA VAL A 71 6.75 7.95 3.67
C VAL A 71 8.19 8.15 4.15
N ASP A 72 9.08 7.21 3.87
CA ASP A 72 10.47 7.28 4.34
C ASP A 72 11.21 8.48 3.72
N LEU A 73 10.95 8.78 2.44
CA LEU A 73 11.48 9.97 1.77
C LEU A 73 11.05 11.26 2.46
N ILE A 74 9.74 11.42 2.72
CA ILE A 74 9.21 12.62 3.37
C ILE A 74 9.68 12.72 4.82
N VAL A 75 9.76 11.60 5.54
CA VAL A 75 10.24 11.55 6.93
C VAL A 75 11.72 11.92 7.04
N ASN A 76 12.55 11.55 6.05
CA ASN A 76 13.98 11.90 6.02
C ASN A 76 14.22 13.37 5.62
N GLU A 77 13.31 13.97 4.85
CA GLU A 77 13.39 15.37 4.42
C GLU A 77 12.87 16.36 5.51
N LEU A 78 12.17 15.87 6.56
CA LEU A 78 11.49 16.64 7.63
C LEU A 78 12.15 16.59 9.01
#